data_AF-A0A968WIX3-F1
#
_entry.id   AF-A0A968WIX3-F1
#
_cell.length_a   1.000
_cell.length_b   1.000
_cell.length_c   1.000
_cell.angle_alpha   90.00
_cell.angle_beta   90.00
_cell.angle_gamma   90.00
#
_symmetry.space_group_name_H-M   'P 1'
#
loop_
_entity.id
_entity.type
_entity.pdbx_description
1 polymer ?
#
loop_
_entity_poly.entity_id
_entity_poly.type
_entity_poly.pdbx_seq_one_letter_code
_entity_poly.pdbx_strand_id
1 'polypeptide(L)'
;LPHHTRVLFPNHLKKVEGSEALLQQKLADLGPMKREEKSVLAVFSLTSFLWITQQLFNAAIGSEVFNDTNIAIGGGILMFITPIDFKKGVFLLEWNDTRRLPWGILLLFGGGICLAKGMEVTGIVTAIGETISSQHHITLWLLLLVLITMSIFLTEIMSNVALVTIFIPVVFGVAEGLGQNPILLAIPVTFAASCAFMLPISTPPNAIVFASGHIRVKDMVRAGLLLNTMSVVVLLGLSLLILQHLTL
;
A
#
# COMPACT_ATOMS: atom_id res chain seq x y z
N LEU A 1 -14.23 15.44 -3.35
CA LEU A 1 -15.10 14.30 -3.74
C LEU A 1 -16.23 14.57 -4.77
N PRO A 2 -16.63 15.80 -5.19
CA PRO A 2 -17.85 15.96 -6.02
C PRO A 2 -17.69 15.91 -7.55
N HIS A 3 -16.48 15.89 -8.13
CA HIS A 3 -16.34 16.03 -9.59
C HIS A 3 -16.40 14.71 -10.39
N HIS A 4 -15.88 13.59 -9.88
CA HIS A 4 -15.86 12.33 -10.64
C HIS A 4 -17.23 11.65 -10.76
N THR A 5 -18.09 11.79 -9.75
CA THR A 5 -19.47 11.28 -9.79
C THR A 5 -20.31 11.97 -10.85
N ARG A 6 -19.99 13.19 -11.28
CA ARG A 6 -20.84 13.93 -12.24
C ARG A 6 -20.68 13.49 -13.70
N VAL A 7 -19.56 12.86 -14.04
CA VAL A 7 -19.21 12.52 -15.43
C VAL A 7 -19.50 11.07 -15.77
N LEU A 8 -19.17 10.13 -14.86
CA LEU A 8 -19.36 8.69 -15.11
C LEU A 8 -20.69 8.14 -14.58
N PHE A 9 -21.19 8.66 -13.45
CA PHE A 9 -22.44 8.20 -12.82
C PHE A 9 -23.16 9.34 -12.09
N PRO A 10 -23.79 10.28 -12.82
CA PRO A 10 -24.41 11.46 -12.23
C PRO A 10 -25.47 11.04 -11.20
N ASN A 11 -25.19 11.34 -9.93
CA ASN A 11 -26.08 10.96 -8.84
C ASN A 11 -27.16 12.05 -8.68
N HIS A 12 -28.42 11.68 -8.89
CA HIS A 12 -29.59 12.58 -8.75
C HIS A 12 -30.24 12.48 -7.36
N LEU A 13 -29.46 12.05 -6.36
CA LEU A 13 -29.92 11.98 -4.98
C LEU A 13 -30.14 13.40 -4.44
N LYS A 14 -31.40 13.72 -4.13
CA LYS A 14 -31.73 14.87 -3.29
C LYS A 14 -31.03 14.70 -1.94
N LYS A 15 -30.62 15.81 -1.30
CA LYS A 15 -30.08 15.80 0.07
C LYS A 15 -31.00 14.92 0.94
N VAL A 16 -30.47 13.86 1.53
CA VAL A 16 -31.25 12.97 2.39
C VAL A 16 -31.56 13.74 3.67
N GLU A 17 -32.79 14.25 3.76
CA GLU A 17 -33.27 14.94 4.96
C GLU A 17 -33.15 13.99 6.16
N GLY A 18 -32.44 14.44 7.22
CA GLY A 18 -32.21 13.65 8.42
C GLY A 18 -30.88 12.87 8.48
N SER A 19 -30.05 12.86 7.43
CA SER A 19 -28.72 12.20 7.52
C SER A 19 -27.80 12.87 8.53
N GLU A 20 -27.87 14.19 8.64
CA GLU A 20 -27.12 14.97 9.65
C GLU A 20 -27.62 14.67 11.07
N ALA A 21 -28.93 14.53 11.26
CA ALA A 21 -29.52 14.16 12.55
C ALA A 21 -29.14 12.72 12.95
N LEU A 22 -29.14 11.78 12.01
CA LEU A 22 -28.68 10.41 12.24
C LEU A 22 -27.18 10.35 12.58
N LEU A 23 -26.34 11.13 11.90
CA LEU A 23 -24.91 11.25 12.21
C LEU A 23 -24.69 11.86 13.59
N GLN A 24 -25.42 12.93 13.94
CA GLN A 24 -25.35 13.54 15.27
C GLN A 24 -25.81 12.56 16.36
N GLN A 25 -26.85 11.76 16.10
CA GLN A 25 -27.30 10.72 17.02
C GLN A 25 -26.23 9.64 17.18
N LYS A 26 -25.64 9.13 16.09
CA LYS A 26 -24.55 8.14 16.17
C LYS A 26 -23.31 8.68 16.85
N LEU A 27 -22.97 9.95 16.66
CA LEU A 27 -21.88 10.62 17.38
C LEU A 27 -22.20 10.79 18.87
N ALA A 28 -23.44 11.11 19.22
CA ALA A 28 -23.88 11.18 20.60
C ALA A 28 -23.87 9.80 21.28
N ASP A 29 -24.27 8.74 20.56
CA ASP A 29 -24.29 7.35 21.03
C ASP A 29 -22.89 6.82 21.37
N LEU A 30 -21.82 7.32 20.72
CA LEU A 30 -20.44 6.94 21.02
C LEU A 30 -19.97 7.43 22.40
N GLY A 31 -20.54 8.53 22.89
CA GLY A 31 -20.18 9.13 24.17
C GLY A 31 -18.77 9.75 24.19
N PRO A 32 -18.28 10.16 25.37
CA PRO A 32 -16.95 10.74 25.51
C PRO A 32 -15.86 9.67 25.34
N MET A 33 -14.75 10.07 24.71
CA MET A 33 -13.62 9.18 24.41
C MET A 33 -13.11 8.48 25.68
N LYS A 34 -13.07 7.15 25.62
CA LYS A 34 -12.66 6.30 26.75
C LYS A 34 -11.17 6.48 27.03
N ARG A 35 -10.75 6.09 28.23
CA ARG A 35 -9.32 6.14 28.64
C ARG A 35 -8.45 5.29 27.71
N GLU A 36 -8.96 4.14 27.29
CA GLU A 36 -8.34 3.21 26.35
C GLU A 36 -8.03 3.90 25.01
N GLU A 37 -9.05 4.52 24.41
CA GLU A 37 -8.97 5.23 23.14
C GLU A 37 -7.99 6.41 23.22
N LYS A 38 -7.98 7.16 24.34
CA LYS A 38 -7.02 8.25 24.56
C LYS A 38 -5.59 7.73 24.65
N SER A 39 -5.36 6.61 25.32
CA SER A 39 -4.03 6.01 25.42
C SER A 39 -3.55 5.47 24.06
N VAL A 40 -4.42 4.80 23.28
CA VAL A 40 -4.13 4.41 21.89
C VAL A 40 -3.74 5.63 21.05
N LEU A 41 -4.54 6.69 21.12
CA LEU A 41 -4.29 7.92 20.37
C LEU A 41 -2.96 8.57 20.76
N ALA A 42 -2.62 8.58 22.04
CA ALA A 42 -1.35 9.11 22.53
C ALA A 42 -0.15 8.32 21.98
N VAL A 43 -0.18 6.98 22.06
CA VAL A 43 0.88 6.12 21.52
C VAL A 43 0.99 6.30 20.01
N PHE A 44 -0.13 6.26 19.29
CA PHE A 44 -0.16 6.45 17.84
C PHE A 44 0.39 7.81 17.41
N SER A 45 0.00 8.88 18.11
CA SER A 45 0.47 10.25 17.82
C SER A 45 1.96 10.38 18.08
N LEU A 46 2.47 9.76 19.15
CA LEU A 46 3.89 9.73 19.47
C LEU A 46 4.68 8.99 18.37
N THR A 47 4.25 7.79 17.99
CA THR A 47 4.89 7.01 16.91
C THR A 47 4.89 7.78 15.59
N SER A 48 3.76 8.38 15.22
CA SER A 48 3.63 9.18 14.00
C SER A 48 4.54 10.43 14.03
N PHE A 49 4.60 11.12 15.18
CA PHE A 49 5.47 12.27 15.36
C PHE A 49 6.95 11.87 15.20
N LEU A 50 7.35 10.73 15.79
CA LEU A 50 8.71 10.21 15.66
C LEU A 50 9.07 9.85 14.21
N TRP A 51 8.17 9.23 13.45
CA TRP A 51 8.41 8.97 12.02
C TRP A 51 8.62 10.27 11.22
N ILE A 52 7.80 11.29 11.45
CA ILE A 52 7.90 12.58 10.75
C ILE A 52 9.20 13.32 11.11
N THR A 53 9.63 13.24 12.37
CA THR A 53 10.78 14.00 12.89
C THR A 53 12.07 13.17 12.98
N GLN A 54 12.05 11.94 12.49
CA GLN A 54 13.14 10.96 12.57
C GLN A 54 14.49 11.54 12.17
N GLN A 55 14.55 12.22 11.01
CA GLN A 55 15.79 12.79 10.48
C GLN A 55 16.37 13.88 11.40
N LEU A 56 15.51 14.69 12.02
CA LEU A 56 15.95 15.77 12.93
C LEU A 56 16.55 15.20 14.21
N PHE A 57 15.94 14.15 14.77
CA PHE A 57 16.45 13.49 15.98
C PHE A 57 17.77 12.75 15.72
N ASN A 58 17.88 12.03 14.60
CA ASN A 58 19.13 11.38 14.23
C ASN A 58 20.27 12.40 14.00
N ALA A 59 19.97 13.53 13.36
CA ALA A 59 20.95 14.60 13.15
C ALA A 59 21.42 15.22 14.48
N ALA A 60 20.53 15.37 15.46
CA ALA A 60 20.88 15.92 16.78
C ALA A 60 21.74 14.96 17.62
N ILE A 61 21.50 13.65 17.50
CA ILE A 61 22.19 12.62 18.29
C ILE A 61 23.48 12.14 17.58
N GLY A 62 23.58 12.36 16.27
CA GLY A 62 24.70 11.88 15.45
C GLY A 62 24.69 10.37 15.24
N SER A 63 23.53 9.72 15.35
CA SER A 63 23.36 8.27 15.14
C SER A 63 22.00 7.95 14.53
N GLU A 64 21.92 6.87 13.76
CA GLU A 64 20.69 6.42 13.09
C GLU A 64 19.82 5.53 13.98
N VAL A 65 19.67 5.92 15.26
CA VAL A 65 18.90 5.15 16.24
C VAL A 65 17.41 5.21 15.93
N PHE A 66 16.89 6.36 15.51
CA PHE A 66 15.51 6.51 15.07
C PHE A 66 15.44 6.07 13.61
N ASN A 67 15.00 4.84 13.37
CA ASN A 67 14.65 4.37 12.03
C ASN A 67 13.24 3.77 12.06
N ASP A 68 12.65 3.57 10.89
CA ASP A 68 11.27 3.12 10.75
C ASP A 68 11.00 1.85 11.56
N THR A 69 11.95 0.91 11.55
CA THR A 69 11.87 -0.36 12.28
C THR A 69 11.88 -0.16 13.79
N ASN A 70 12.83 0.61 14.32
CA ASN A 70 12.98 0.84 15.76
C ASN A 70 11.78 1.63 16.32
N ILE A 71 11.28 2.62 15.57
CA ILE A 71 10.10 3.40 15.95
C ILE A 71 8.86 2.50 15.97
N ALA A 72 8.67 1.64 14.97
CA ALA A 72 7.54 0.71 14.91
C ALA A 72 7.58 -0.31 16.05
N ILE A 73 8.72 -0.94 16.30
CA ILE A 73 8.91 -1.90 17.40
C ILE A 73 8.68 -1.20 18.74
N GLY A 74 9.26 0.00 18.93
CA GLY A 74 9.07 0.80 20.14
C GLY A 74 7.61 1.15 20.39
N GLY A 75 6.88 1.62 19.38
CA GLY A 75 5.45 1.89 19.47
C GLY A 75 4.62 0.63 19.79
N GLY A 76 4.95 -0.50 19.16
CA GLY A 76 4.32 -1.79 19.45
C GLY A 76 4.55 -2.22 20.90
N ILE A 77 5.79 -2.19 21.39
CA ILE A 77 6.12 -2.50 22.79
C ILE A 77 5.40 -1.55 23.74
N LEU A 78 5.32 -0.26 23.41
CA LEU A 78 4.64 0.74 24.22
C LEU A 78 3.14 0.39 24.38
N MET A 79 2.49 -0.15 23.35
CA MET A 79 1.11 -0.65 23.45
C MET A 79 0.97 -1.84 24.41
N PHE A 80 1.97 -2.72 24.50
CA PHE A 80 1.94 -3.83 25.48
C PHE A 80 2.23 -3.39 26.92
N ILE A 81 3.05 -2.35 27.11
CA ILE A 81 3.47 -1.89 28.43
C ILE A 81 2.48 -0.87 29.01
N THR A 82 1.75 -0.13 28.18
CA THR A 82 0.85 0.93 28.63
C THR A 82 -0.41 0.33 29.28
N PRO A 83 -0.63 0.56 30.59
CA PRO A 83 -1.75 -0.01 31.32
C PRO A 83 -2.99 0.89 31.21
N ILE A 84 -4.15 0.26 31.05
CA ILE A 84 -5.47 0.92 31.11
C ILE A 84 -5.95 0.98 32.56
N ASP A 85 -5.85 -0.14 33.27
CA ASP A 85 -6.20 -0.27 34.69
C ASP A 85 -5.12 -1.07 35.43
N PHE A 86 -4.19 -0.34 36.06
CA PHE A 86 -3.10 -0.91 36.86
C PHE A 86 -3.58 -1.87 37.96
N LYS A 87 -4.78 -1.67 38.53
CA LYS A 87 -5.28 -2.52 39.61
C LYS A 87 -5.77 -3.87 39.13
N LYS A 88 -6.22 -3.94 37.87
CA LYS A 88 -6.72 -5.17 37.23
C LYS A 88 -5.67 -5.82 36.32
N GLY A 89 -4.51 -5.19 36.15
CA GLY A 89 -3.46 -5.67 35.24
C GLY A 89 -3.88 -5.64 33.78
N VAL A 90 -4.81 -4.75 33.40
CA VAL A 90 -5.32 -4.64 32.03
C VAL A 90 -4.45 -3.66 31.25
N PHE A 91 -3.86 -4.14 30.15
CA PHE A 91 -2.99 -3.38 29.26
C PHE A 91 -3.67 -3.10 27.92
N LEU A 92 -3.11 -2.16 27.16
CA LEU A 92 -3.65 -1.74 25.87
C LEU A 92 -3.73 -2.87 24.83
N LEU A 93 -2.73 -3.75 24.81
CA LEU A 93 -2.72 -4.99 24.02
C LEU A 93 -2.33 -6.18 24.88
N GLU A 94 -2.98 -7.30 24.64
CA GLU A 94 -2.62 -8.61 25.17
C GLU A 94 -2.00 -9.48 24.07
N TRP A 95 -1.14 -10.43 24.45
CA TRP A 95 -0.47 -11.29 23.45
C TRP A 95 -1.47 -12.03 22.54
N ASN A 96 -2.64 -12.37 23.08
CA ASN A 96 -3.69 -13.05 22.32
C ASN A 96 -4.26 -12.17 21.18
N ASP A 97 -4.17 -10.84 21.27
CA ASP A 97 -4.58 -9.93 20.19
C ASP A 97 -3.70 -10.08 18.94
N THR A 98 -2.44 -10.49 19.11
CA THR A 98 -1.51 -10.73 17.99
C THR A 98 -1.95 -11.85 17.06
N ARG A 99 -2.86 -12.72 17.49
CA ARG A 99 -3.43 -13.77 16.62
C ARG A 99 -4.20 -13.22 15.43
N ARG A 100 -4.65 -11.96 15.50
CA ARG A 100 -5.32 -11.25 14.41
C ARG A 100 -4.34 -10.59 13.44
N LEU A 101 -3.04 -10.56 13.77
CA LEU A 101 -2.03 -10.03 12.86
C LEU A 101 -1.90 -10.94 11.63
N PRO A 102 -1.70 -10.37 10.44
CA PRO A 102 -1.58 -11.14 9.21
C PRO A 102 -0.18 -11.76 9.08
N TRP A 103 0.16 -12.74 9.92
CA TRP A 103 1.45 -13.43 9.95
C TRP A 103 1.89 -13.99 8.60
N GLY A 104 0.93 -14.41 7.77
CA GLY A 104 1.19 -14.88 6.41
C GLY A 104 1.87 -13.83 5.54
N ILE A 105 1.56 -12.53 5.72
CA ILE A 105 2.20 -11.44 4.95
C ILE A 105 3.67 -11.29 5.34
N LEU A 106 4.00 -11.40 6.63
CA LEU A 106 5.39 -11.32 7.11
C LEU A 106 6.23 -12.48 6.55
N LEU A 107 5.69 -13.70 6.59
CA LEU A 107 6.33 -14.88 6.00
C LEU A 107 6.49 -14.74 4.47
N LEU A 108 5.47 -14.20 3.79
CA LEU A 108 5.52 -13.97 2.35
C LEU A 108 6.62 -12.96 2.00
N PHE A 109 6.78 -11.86 2.76
CA PHE A 109 7.85 -10.89 2.53
C PHE A 109 9.24 -11.53 2.71
N GLY A 110 9.44 -12.29 3.78
CA GLY A 110 10.68 -13.04 4.00
C GLY A 110 10.97 -14.04 2.87
N GLY A 111 9.96 -14.79 2.44
CA GLY A 111 10.05 -15.72 1.31
C GLY A 111 10.34 -15.03 -0.02
N GLY A 112 9.75 -13.86 -0.27
CA GLY A 112 10.01 -13.05 -1.46
C GLY A 112 11.44 -12.54 -1.52
N ILE A 113 11.97 -12.00 -0.42
CA ILE A 113 13.37 -11.56 -0.32
C ILE A 113 14.32 -12.75 -0.54
N CYS A 114 14.01 -13.92 0.05
CA CYS A 114 14.76 -15.15 -0.16
C CYS A 114 14.74 -15.60 -1.64
N LEU A 115 13.58 -15.53 -2.31
CA LEU A 115 13.44 -15.86 -3.72
C LEU A 115 14.26 -14.90 -4.60
N ALA A 116 14.18 -13.59 -4.37
CA ALA A 116 15.03 -12.60 -5.07
C ALA A 116 16.50 -12.97 -4.96
N LYS A 117 16.98 -13.21 -3.73
CA LYS A 117 18.38 -13.57 -3.50
C LYS A 117 18.74 -14.91 -4.14
N GLY A 118 17.82 -15.87 -4.15
CA GLY A 118 18.00 -17.15 -4.85
C GLY A 118 18.13 -16.98 -6.37
N MET A 119 17.31 -16.12 -6.97
CA MET A 119 17.38 -15.81 -8.41
C MET A 119 18.67 -15.06 -8.78
N GLU A 120 19.17 -14.20 -7.89
CA GLU A 120 20.46 -13.51 -8.03
C GLU A 120 21.62 -14.53 -7.99
N VAL A 121 21.68 -15.36 -6.95
CA VAL A 121 22.76 -16.35 -6.74
C VAL A 121 22.79 -17.41 -7.84
N THR A 122 21.62 -17.79 -8.38
CA THR A 122 21.53 -18.76 -9.49
C THR A 122 21.84 -18.15 -10.86
N GLY A 123 22.07 -16.83 -10.95
CA GLY A 123 22.36 -16.14 -12.20
C GLY A 123 21.16 -15.97 -13.14
N ILE A 124 19.95 -16.37 -12.72
CA ILE A 124 18.71 -16.20 -13.51
C ILE A 124 18.46 -14.71 -13.78
N VAL A 125 18.66 -13.89 -12.75
CA VAL A 125 18.56 -12.42 -12.85
C VAL A 125 19.46 -11.88 -13.95
N THR A 126 20.73 -12.29 -13.95
CA THR A 126 21.73 -11.87 -14.93
C THR A 126 21.34 -12.34 -16.33
N ALA A 127 20.93 -13.60 -16.49
CA ALA A 127 20.51 -14.14 -17.78
C ALA A 127 19.28 -13.40 -18.38
N ILE A 128 18.30 -13.04 -17.55
CA ILE A 128 17.15 -12.23 -17.98
C ILE A 128 17.59 -10.82 -18.36
N GLY A 129 18.45 -10.20 -17.55
CA GLY A 129 19.02 -8.87 -17.83
C GLY A 129 19.78 -8.83 -19.15
N GLU A 130 20.63 -9.82 -19.41
CA GLU A 130 21.38 -9.98 -20.67
C GLU A 130 20.45 -10.25 -21.86
N THR A 131 19.41 -11.06 -21.70
CA THR A 131 18.42 -11.31 -22.76
C THR A 131 17.65 -10.04 -23.13
N ILE A 132 17.29 -9.22 -22.14
CA ILE A 132 16.61 -7.95 -22.39
C ILE A 132 17.57 -6.90 -22.97
N SER A 133 18.81 -6.82 -22.44
CA SER A 133 19.84 -5.89 -22.88
C SER A 133 20.34 -6.17 -24.30
N SER A 134 20.45 -7.45 -24.66
CA SER A 134 20.79 -7.89 -26.03
C SER A 134 19.72 -7.56 -27.06
N GLN A 135 18.49 -7.27 -26.62
CA GLN A 135 17.47 -6.68 -27.47
C GLN A 135 17.62 -5.16 -27.45
N HIS A 136 18.40 -4.63 -28.41
CA HIS A 136 18.60 -3.19 -28.64
C HIS A 136 17.31 -2.34 -28.79
N HIS A 137 16.14 -2.97 -28.86
CA HIS A 137 14.83 -2.34 -29.00
C HIS A 137 14.04 -2.20 -27.68
N ILE A 138 14.42 -2.90 -26.60
CA ILE A 138 13.70 -2.78 -25.32
C ILE A 138 14.28 -1.62 -24.53
N THR A 139 13.63 -0.47 -24.63
CA THR A 139 13.99 0.69 -23.81
C THR A 139 13.35 0.61 -22.42
N LEU A 140 13.97 1.26 -21.42
CA LEU A 140 13.50 1.29 -20.04
C LEU A 140 12.03 1.74 -19.90
N TRP A 141 11.57 2.67 -20.75
CA TRP A 141 10.16 3.09 -20.78
C TRP A 141 9.21 1.96 -21.16
N LEU A 142 9.64 1.05 -22.05
CA LEU A 142 8.82 -0.06 -22.54
C LEU A 142 8.69 -1.12 -21.44
N LEU A 143 9.80 -1.38 -20.74
CA LEU A 143 9.81 -2.25 -19.57
C LEU A 143 8.87 -1.73 -18.48
N LEU A 144 8.93 -0.43 -18.17
CA LEU A 144 8.02 0.21 -17.22
C LEU A 144 6.56 0.08 -17.66
N LEU A 145 6.25 0.35 -18.93
CA LEU A 145 4.90 0.22 -19.48
C LEU A 145 4.37 -1.22 -19.29
N VAL A 146 5.17 -2.23 -19.61
CA VAL A 146 4.78 -3.64 -19.47
C VAL A 146 4.56 -3.99 -18.00
N LEU A 147 5.50 -3.66 -17.11
CA LEU A 147 5.41 -3.99 -15.69
C LEU A 147 4.21 -3.30 -15.00
N ILE A 148 3.99 -2.01 -15.27
CA ILE A 148 2.85 -1.24 -14.73
C ILE A 148 1.54 -1.85 -15.23
N THR A 149 1.42 -2.06 -16.54
CA THR A 149 0.19 -2.60 -17.15
C THR A 149 -0.10 -3.99 -16.60
N MET A 150 0.89 -4.88 -16.59
CA MET A 150 0.76 -6.24 -16.06
C MET A 150 0.33 -6.23 -14.59
N SER A 151 0.92 -5.37 -13.77
CA SER A 151 0.59 -5.26 -12.33
C SER A 151 -0.83 -4.76 -12.09
N ILE A 152 -1.29 -3.76 -12.86
CA ILE A 152 -2.67 -3.24 -12.77
C ILE A 152 -3.69 -4.33 -13.10
N PHE A 153 -3.45 -5.15 -14.13
CA PHE A 153 -4.38 -6.23 -14.47
C PHE A 153 -4.31 -7.40 -13.49
N LEU A 154 -3.12 -7.75 -12.99
CA LEU A 154 -2.97 -8.83 -12.01
C LEU A 154 -3.60 -8.49 -10.66
N THR A 155 -3.57 -7.22 -10.24
CA THR A 155 -4.16 -6.81 -8.96
C THR A 155 -5.69 -6.91 -8.95
N GLU A 156 -6.33 -7.12 -10.10
CA GLU A 156 -7.77 -7.39 -10.18
C GLU A 156 -8.10 -8.83 -9.74
N ILE A 157 -7.14 -9.75 -9.80
CA ILE A 157 -7.32 -11.19 -9.54
C ILE A 157 -6.58 -11.62 -8.27
N MET A 158 -5.54 -10.87 -7.89
CA MET A 158 -4.69 -11.13 -6.73
C MET A 158 -4.82 -10.02 -5.70
N SER A 159 -4.61 -10.30 -4.41
CA SER A 159 -4.55 -9.23 -3.41
C SER A 159 -3.35 -8.32 -3.65
N ASN A 160 -3.52 -7.02 -3.42
CA ASN A 160 -2.46 -6.02 -3.63
C ASN A 160 -1.16 -6.41 -2.92
N VAL A 161 -1.27 -6.89 -1.68
CA VAL A 161 -0.12 -7.33 -0.89
C VAL A 161 0.55 -8.54 -1.53
N ALA A 162 -0.21 -9.59 -1.90
CA ALA A 162 0.38 -10.78 -2.51
C ALA A 162 1.08 -10.45 -3.83
N LEU A 163 0.50 -9.57 -4.65
CA LEU A 163 1.10 -9.12 -5.90
C LEU A 163 2.45 -8.44 -5.65
N VAL A 164 2.48 -7.42 -4.78
CA VAL A 164 3.72 -6.72 -4.43
C VAL A 164 4.76 -7.69 -3.90
N THR A 165 4.38 -8.60 -3.00
CA THR A 165 5.35 -9.50 -2.40
C THR A 165 5.97 -10.49 -3.39
N ILE A 166 5.22 -10.92 -4.40
CA ILE A 166 5.72 -11.84 -5.45
C ILE A 166 6.53 -11.06 -6.49
N PHE A 167 6.05 -9.90 -6.92
CA PHE A 167 6.62 -9.18 -8.07
C PHE A 167 7.84 -8.34 -7.71
N ILE A 168 7.89 -7.71 -6.54
CA ILE A 168 9.01 -6.81 -6.18
C ILE A 168 10.36 -7.53 -6.18
N PRO A 169 10.50 -8.76 -5.63
CA PRO A 169 11.72 -9.56 -5.77
C PRO A 169 12.18 -9.74 -7.21
N VAL A 170 11.25 -10.06 -8.11
CA VAL A 170 11.53 -10.27 -9.53
C VAL A 170 11.95 -8.97 -10.20
N VAL A 171 11.25 -7.87 -9.90
CA VAL A 171 11.55 -6.53 -10.41
C VAL A 171 12.93 -6.05 -9.96
N PHE A 172 13.31 -6.33 -8.70
CA PHE A 172 14.64 -6.02 -8.18
C PHE A 172 15.71 -6.77 -8.97
N GLY A 173 15.53 -8.07 -9.17
CA GLY A 173 16.42 -8.86 -10.01
C GLY A 173 16.54 -8.26 -11.41
N VAL A 174 15.43 -8.04 -12.10
CA VAL A 174 15.44 -7.46 -13.46
C VAL A 174 16.18 -6.11 -13.50
N ALA A 175 15.98 -5.24 -12.50
CA ALA A 175 16.68 -3.97 -12.43
C ALA A 175 18.20 -4.13 -12.25
N GLU A 176 18.62 -5.02 -11.35
CA GLU A 176 20.04 -5.34 -11.12
C GLU A 176 20.70 -5.92 -12.38
N GLY A 177 20.02 -6.86 -13.06
CA GLY A 177 20.49 -7.43 -14.33
C GLY A 177 20.64 -6.41 -15.46
N LEU A 178 19.90 -5.29 -15.39
CA LEU A 178 20.00 -4.17 -16.33
C LEU A 178 20.94 -3.05 -15.85
N GLY A 179 21.56 -3.18 -14.68
CA GLY A 179 22.38 -2.14 -14.06
C GLY A 179 21.61 -0.87 -13.69
N GLN A 180 20.29 -0.99 -13.49
CA GLN A 180 19.40 0.12 -13.14
C GLN A 180 19.10 0.10 -11.65
N ASN A 181 18.79 1.27 -11.07
CA ASN A 181 18.36 1.34 -9.67
C ASN A 181 17.00 0.59 -9.50
N PRO A 182 16.93 -0.46 -8.67
CA PRO A 182 15.70 -1.25 -8.44
C PRO A 182 14.48 -0.43 -8.03
N ILE A 183 14.71 0.67 -7.30
CA ILE A 183 13.66 1.55 -6.79
C ILE A 183 12.87 2.19 -7.95
N LEU A 184 13.53 2.47 -9.08
CA LEU A 184 12.90 3.09 -10.26
C LEU A 184 11.83 2.21 -10.89
N LEU A 185 12.00 0.88 -10.85
CA LEU A 185 11.01 -0.07 -11.37
C LEU A 185 10.02 -0.51 -10.28
N ALA A 186 10.48 -0.62 -9.04
CA ALA A 186 9.67 -1.13 -7.94
C ALA A 186 8.59 -0.16 -7.45
N ILE A 187 8.88 1.14 -7.38
CA ILE A 187 7.90 2.15 -6.96
C ILE A 187 6.66 2.15 -7.89
N PRO A 188 6.82 2.26 -9.23
CA PRO A 188 5.67 2.25 -10.13
C PRO A 188 4.87 0.94 -10.08
N VAL A 189 5.55 -0.21 -9.94
CA VAL A 189 4.90 -1.52 -9.77
C VAL A 189 4.09 -1.59 -8.48
N THR A 190 4.61 -1.04 -7.38
CA THR A 190 3.90 -0.99 -6.09
C THR A 190 2.65 -0.13 -6.15
N PHE A 191 2.74 1.03 -6.81
CA PHE A 191 1.57 1.89 -7.05
C PHE A 191 0.55 1.21 -7.98
N ALA A 192 1.03 0.58 -9.06
CA ALA A 192 0.21 -0.18 -9.99
C ALA A 192 -0.57 -1.31 -9.29
N ALA A 193 0.07 -2.04 -8.39
CA ALA A 193 -0.55 -3.06 -7.55
C ALA A 193 -1.60 -2.52 -6.57
N SER A 194 -1.70 -1.19 -6.39
CA SER A 194 -2.76 -0.56 -5.58
C SER A 194 -3.96 -0.09 -6.42
N CYS A 195 -3.84 -0.09 -7.74
CA CYS A 195 -4.88 0.36 -8.67
C CYS A 195 -5.83 -0.77 -9.11
N ALA A 196 -6.55 -1.37 -8.15
CA ALA A 196 -7.56 -2.40 -8.42
C ALA A 196 -8.98 -1.78 -8.49
N PHE A 197 -9.48 -1.52 -9.70
CA PHE A 197 -10.70 -0.75 -9.93
C PHE A 197 -11.81 -1.50 -10.69
N MET A 198 -11.53 -2.63 -11.34
CA MET A 198 -12.49 -3.30 -12.22
C MET A 198 -13.40 -4.29 -11.49
N LEU A 199 -12.81 -5.15 -10.64
CA LEU A 199 -13.53 -6.30 -10.10
C LEU A 199 -13.92 -6.10 -8.62
N PRO A 200 -15.08 -6.63 -8.21
CA PRO A 200 -15.55 -6.52 -6.83
C PRO A 200 -14.76 -7.40 -5.86
N ILE A 201 -14.11 -8.47 -6.36
CA ILE A 201 -13.38 -9.43 -5.52
C ILE A 201 -11.99 -8.91 -5.10
N SER A 202 -11.47 -7.92 -5.81
CA SER A 202 -10.07 -7.50 -5.73
C SER A 202 -9.75 -6.75 -4.44
N THR A 203 -10.69 -5.94 -3.93
CA THR A 203 -10.50 -5.19 -2.68
C THR A 203 -11.80 -5.12 -1.85
N PRO A 204 -11.70 -5.09 -0.51
CA PRO A 204 -12.87 -4.98 0.37
C PRO A 204 -13.78 -3.78 0.07
N PRO A 205 -13.28 -2.56 -0.25
CA PRO A 205 -14.15 -1.44 -0.62
C PRO A 205 -15.01 -1.73 -1.87
N ASN A 206 -14.44 -2.35 -2.90
CA ASN A 206 -15.18 -2.70 -4.12
C ASN A 206 -16.27 -3.74 -3.81
N ALA A 207 -15.96 -4.72 -2.96
CA ALA A 207 -16.92 -5.74 -2.51
C ALA A 207 -18.09 -5.14 -1.72
N ILE A 208 -17.82 -4.20 -0.80
CA ILE A 208 -18.86 -3.54 0.01
C ILE A 208 -19.85 -2.79 -0.87
N VAL A 209 -19.34 -2.03 -1.84
CA VAL A 209 -20.18 -1.25 -2.76
C VAL A 209 -20.99 -2.17 -3.68
N PHE A 210 -20.39 -3.25 -4.17
CA PHE A 210 -21.09 -4.26 -4.97
C PHE A 210 -22.20 -4.98 -4.17
N ALA A 211 -21.95 -5.28 -2.88
CA ALA A 211 -22.92 -5.92 -1.99
C ALA A 211 -24.19 -5.08 -1.74
N SER A 212 -24.20 -3.79 -2.10
CA SER A 212 -25.40 -2.94 -2.07
C SER A 212 -26.51 -3.42 -3.03
N GLY A 213 -26.20 -4.26 -4.02
CA GLY A 213 -27.15 -4.75 -5.03
C GLY A 213 -27.53 -3.73 -6.11
N HIS A 214 -27.04 -2.49 -6.03
CA HIS A 214 -27.38 -1.41 -6.96
C HIS A 214 -26.40 -1.27 -8.14
N ILE A 215 -25.25 -1.97 -8.09
CA ILE A 215 -24.17 -1.85 -9.09
C ILE A 215 -23.91 -3.21 -9.72
N ARG A 216 -23.89 -3.28 -11.04
CA ARG A 216 -23.58 -4.52 -11.78
C ARG A 216 -22.08 -4.61 -12.02
N VAL A 217 -21.56 -5.84 -12.08
CA VAL A 217 -20.13 -6.09 -12.39
C VAL A 217 -19.71 -5.41 -13.70
N LYS A 218 -20.58 -5.41 -14.71
CA LYS A 218 -20.32 -4.76 -16.01
C LYS A 218 -20.08 -3.24 -15.89
N ASP A 219 -20.75 -2.58 -14.95
CA ASP A 219 -20.60 -1.14 -14.72
C ASP A 219 -19.26 -0.84 -14.04
N MET A 220 -18.87 -1.68 -13.08
CA MET A 220 -17.55 -1.62 -12.42
C MET A 220 -16.42 -1.88 -13.40
N VAL A 221 -16.51 -2.91 -14.25
CA VAL A 221 -15.48 -3.22 -15.23
C VAL A 221 -15.29 -2.08 -16.24
N ARG A 222 -16.37 -1.45 -16.71
CA ARG A 222 -16.29 -0.32 -17.66
C ARG A 222 -15.61 0.90 -17.04
N ALA A 223 -16.03 1.26 -15.82
CA ALA A 223 -15.43 2.38 -15.10
C ALA A 223 -13.97 2.08 -14.70
N GLY A 224 -13.73 0.85 -14.23
CA GLY A 224 -12.41 0.35 -13.85
C GLY A 224 -11.44 0.30 -15.03
N LEU A 225 -11.86 -0.10 -16.23
CA LEU A 225 -11.01 -0.08 -17.42
C LEU A 225 -10.52 1.33 -17.77
N LEU A 226 -11.42 2.30 -17.67
CA LEU A 226 -11.08 3.69 -17.90
C LEU A 226 -10.08 4.19 -16.84
N LEU A 227 -10.33 3.90 -15.56
CA LEU A 227 -9.44 4.27 -14.47
C LEU A 227 -8.08 3.55 -14.54
N ASN A 228 -8.04 2.26 -14.86
CA ASN A 228 -6.82 1.48 -15.03
C ASN A 228 -5.96 2.05 -16.17
N THR A 229 -6.59 2.41 -17.29
CA THR A 229 -5.89 3.03 -18.42
C THR A 229 -5.34 4.41 -18.05
N MET A 230 -6.11 5.23 -17.33
CA MET A 230 -5.61 6.49 -16.78
C MET A 230 -4.45 6.27 -15.80
N SER A 231 -4.53 5.28 -14.92
CA SER A 231 -3.45 4.91 -14.00
C SER A 231 -2.18 4.52 -14.73
N VAL A 232 -2.26 3.72 -15.81
CA VAL A 232 -1.09 3.37 -16.63
C VAL A 232 -0.42 4.65 -17.15
N VAL A 233 -1.19 5.57 -17.74
CA VAL A 233 -0.67 6.82 -18.32
C VAL A 233 -0.03 7.70 -17.24
N VAL A 234 -0.71 7.87 -16.10
CA VAL A 234 -0.23 8.70 -14.99
C VAL A 234 1.03 8.11 -14.36
N LEU A 235 1.03 6.81 -14.06
CA LEU A 235 2.18 6.15 -13.45
C LEU A 235 3.38 6.11 -14.39
N LEU A 236 3.17 5.86 -15.68
CA LEU A 236 4.23 5.91 -16.68
C LEU A 236 4.78 7.33 -16.81
N GLY A 237 3.92 8.34 -16.91
CA GLY A 237 4.35 9.74 -16.98
C GLY A 237 5.16 10.18 -15.77
N LEU A 238 4.68 9.87 -14.56
CA LEU A 238 5.38 10.18 -13.31
C LEU A 238 6.72 9.44 -13.21
N SER A 239 6.77 8.16 -13.56
CA SER A 239 8.00 7.38 -13.50
C SER A 239 9.05 7.88 -14.48
N LEU A 240 8.66 8.33 -15.69
CA LEU A 240 9.57 8.96 -16.64
C LEU A 240 10.08 10.33 -16.17
N LEU A 241 9.23 11.14 -15.54
CA LEU A 241 9.64 12.43 -14.95
C LEU A 241 10.65 12.24 -13.81
N ILE A 242 10.39 11.27 -12.93
CA ILE A 242 11.30 10.91 -11.82
C ILE A 242 12.62 10.38 -12.39
N LEU A 243 12.56 9.54 -13.42
CA LEU A 243 13.74 9.00 -14.09
C LEU A 243 14.67 10.12 -14.57
N GLN A 244 14.11 11.15 -15.24
CA GLN A 244 14.87 12.29 -15.74
C GLN A 244 15.58 13.07 -14.62
N HIS A 245 14.98 13.17 -13.44
CA HIS A 245 15.56 13.90 -12.31
C HIS A 245 16.60 13.07 -11.52
N LEU A 246 16.51 11.73 -11.56
CA LEU A 246 17.47 10.84 -10.89
C LEU A 246 18.71 10.52 -11.73
N THR A 247 18.64 10.68 -13.06
CA THR A 247 19.78 10.48 -13.97
C THR A 247 20.61 11.75 -14.22
N LEU A 248 20.23 12.89 -13.63
CA LEU A 248 20.99 14.16 -13.61
C LEU A 248 21.78 14.28 -12.31
#